data_AF-A0A401ZCW4-F1
#
_entry.id   AF-A0A401ZCW4-F1
#
_cell.length_a   1.000
_cell.length_b   1.000
_cell.length_c   1.000
_cell.angle_alpha   90.00
_cell.angle_beta   90.00
_cell.angle_gamma   90.00
#
_symmetry.space_group_name_H-M   'P 1'
#
loop_
_entity.id
_entity.type
_entity.pdbx_description
1 polymer ?
#
loop_
_entity_poly.entity_id
_entity_poly.type
_entity_poly.pdbx_seq_one_letter_code
_entity_poly.pdbx_strand_id
1 'polypeptide(L)'
;MKDDNEWRTAADAQYALGIKYRNISTGDQQANLKLAITCFQKALSLYSLQSSPIEWARTQQQLGIAYRNSTAGPERQQHLNKALAALQSSLEVFTSEEHPLDWAQVQYELALTYLYLPSGNRRPALFKALSCLQACLEVYTFEAFPEQWASIQYNLGNVYCLLPSDDRYSTLRKAILCYEASLRVYTCESTPQEWAMAQFSLANVYAFLPGGERQTNLERSIIHYQAALQVNTFDRHPELWANTMQSMGNAYRNMPGDESEASLHHAVDCYQAALSVYSKEDTPLDWASVYNNLGITYNLMSSGNEQIRLEQAVTCFRMALRVYTRDTYPAEWAKTNNMLGLTYLDMPEGNRQEQLRQAILSFEAVLEVYTFVQHPLAWANVHYNLGHVYMLIEPVDEEEWQSHIQKAITSFESALQVYNRKDTPYEWAKTQSNLGNAYKDCLLDNCHPYLQQAVECYRAALLVYARENMQDEWATTQGNLGQAYWTLARTERQDYLERAIACFEEALQIQTRETTPLEWAQNKHTLGLAYADLARGDQQHNIQRALACYEAALAAYQSLHMPAQVSLVQHDIEQARHSLSRGLA
;
A
#
# COMPACT_ATOMS: atom_id res chain seq x y z
N MET A 1 -69.52 -15.48 12.33
CA MET A 1 -68.80 -15.33 13.61
C MET A 1 -67.90 -16.52 13.99
N LYS A 2 -67.98 -17.71 13.35
CA LYS A 2 -67.00 -18.80 13.58
C LYS A 2 -65.75 -18.72 12.68
N ASP A 3 -65.88 -18.20 11.45
CA ASP A 3 -64.76 -18.15 10.49
C ASP A 3 -63.71 -17.06 10.75
N ASP A 4 -64.07 -15.95 11.40
CA ASP A 4 -63.14 -14.81 11.60
C ASP A 4 -61.97 -15.12 12.56
N ASN A 5 -62.09 -16.16 13.39
CA ASN A 5 -61.07 -16.50 14.37
C ASN A 5 -60.10 -17.58 13.86
N GLU A 6 -60.54 -18.43 12.91
CA GLU A 6 -59.75 -19.55 12.42
C GLU A 6 -58.59 -19.09 11.52
N TRP A 7 -58.85 -18.14 10.61
CA TRP A 7 -57.79 -17.59 9.76
C TRP A 7 -56.75 -16.78 10.57
N ARG A 8 -57.18 -16.03 11.60
CA ARG A 8 -56.29 -15.29 12.50
C ARG A 8 -55.42 -16.24 13.30
N THR A 9 -56.01 -17.27 13.90
CA THR A 9 -55.27 -18.30 14.65
C THR A 9 -54.24 -19.01 13.76
N ALA A 10 -54.60 -19.30 12.50
CA ALA A 10 -53.67 -19.89 11.53
C ALA A 10 -52.52 -18.93 11.16
N ALA A 11 -52.81 -17.64 10.97
CA ALA A 11 -51.82 -16.61 10.68
C ALA A 11 -50.85 -16.40 11.86
N ASP A 12 -51.36 -16.33 13.08
CA ASP A 12 -50.58 -16.23 14.32
C ASP A 12 -49.67 -17.44 14.50
N ALA A 13 -50.18 -18.65 14.23
CA ALA A 13 -49.39 -19.87 14.30
C ALA A 13 -48.21 -19.84 13.30
N GLN A 14 -48.45 -19.36 12.06
CA GLN A 14 -47.39 -19.20 11.07
C GLN A 14 -46.39 -18.10 11.47
N TYR A 15 -46.85 -16.97 11.98
CA TYR A 15 -45.99 -15.90 12.47
C TYR A 15 -45.07 -16.38 13.60
N ALA A 16 -45.64 -17.02 14.63
CA ALA A 16 -44.89 -17.55 15.77
C ALA A 16 -43.87 -18.62 15.34
N LEU A 17 -44.25 -19.49 14.41
CA LEU A 17 -43.34 -20.48 13.84
C LEU A 17 -42.20 -19.82 13.06
N GLY A 18 -42.48 -18.74 12.31
CA GLY A 18 -41.48 -17.95 11.61
C GLY A 18 -40.46 -17.32 12.57
N ILE A 19 -40.93 -16.71 13.67
CA ILE A 19 -40.07 -16.18 14.74
C ILE A 19 -39.18 -17.28 15.32
N LYS A 20 -39.78 -18.44 15.63
CA LYS A 20 -39.04 -19.58 16.18
C LYS A 20 -37.91 -19.99 15.23
N TYR A 21 -38.21 -20.24 13.95
CA TYR A 21 -37.19 -20.64 12.98
C TYR A 21 -36.08 -19.60 12.83
N ARG A 22 -36.41 -18.32 12.79
CA ARG A 22 -35.41 -17.25 12.67
C ARG A 22 -34.45 -17.21 13.87
N ASN A 23 -34.95 -17.48 15.07
CA ASN A 23 -34.17 -17.39 16.30
C ASN A 23 -33.36 -18.66 16.61
N ILE A 24 -33.51 -19.73 15.82
CA ILE A 24 -32.68 -20.94 15.99
C ILE A 24 -31.25 -20.62 15.51
N SER A 25 -30.33 -20.56 16.47
CA SER A 25 -28.89 -20.34 16.25
C SER A 25 -28.08 -21.62 16.08
N THR A 26 -28.69 -22.79 16.26
CA THR A 26 -28.04 -24.11 16.13
C THR A 26 -28.40 -24.79 14.82
N GLY A 27 -27.45 -25.55 14.24
CA GLY A 27 -27.63 -26.24 12.96
C GLY A 27 -27.51 -25.32 11.74
N ASP A 28 -28.14 -25.69 10.62
CA ASP A 28 -28.08 -24.91 9.38
C ASP A 28 -28.96 -23.64 9.48
N GLN A 29 -28.33 -22.53 9.86
CA GLN A 29 -28.97 -21.23 10.00
C GLN A 29 -29.64 -20.76 8.69
N GLN A 30 -29.08 -21.10 7.53
CA GLN A 30 -29.65 -20.69 6.25
C GLN A 30 -30.91 -21.48 5.90
N ALA A 31 -30.94 -22.78 6.21
CA ALA A 31 -32.15 -23.58 6.12
C ALA A 31 -33.24 -23.04 7.06
N ASN A 32 -32.88 -22.70 8.29
CA ASN A 32 -33.80 -22.12 9.28
C ASN A 32 -34.39 -20.78 8.80
N LEU A 33 -33.57 -19.90 8.21
CA LEU A 33 -34.03 -18.62 7.66
C LEU A 33 -34.97 -18.81 6.46
N LYS A 34 -34.72 -19.80 5.60
CA LYS A 34 -35.65 -20.15 4.49
C LYS A 34 -37.01 -20.61 5.00
N LEU A 35 -37.03 -21.42 6.06
CA LEU A 35 -38.27 -21.83 6.73
C LEU A 35 -38.98 -20.63 7.36
N ALA A 36 -38.24 -19.74 8.03
CA ALA A 36 -38.79 -18.52 8.61
C ALA A 36 -39.47 -17.63 7.55
N ILE A 37 -38.78 -17.38 6.42
CA ILE A 37 -39.32 -16.63 5.27
C ILE A 37 -40.62 -17.26 4.78
N THR A 38 -40.65 -18.58 4.61
CA THR A 38 -41.85 -19.30 4.14
C THR A 38 -43.02 -19.14 5.12
N CYS A 39 -42.77 -19.24 6.43
CA CYS A 39 -43.77 -19.04 7.46
C CYS A 39 -44.32 -17.61 7.46
N PHE A 40 -43.46 -16.60 7.37
CA PHE A 40 -43.90 -15.19 7.31
C PHE A 40 -44.69 -14.90 6.03
N GLN A 41 -44.31 -15.46 4.88
CA GLN A 41 -45.09 -15.34 3.65
C GLN A 41 -46.49 -15.97 3.77
N LYS A 42 -46.60 -17.12 4.44
CA LYS A 42 -47.91 -17.73 4.73
C LYS A 42 -48.74 -16.86 5.67
N ALA A 43 -48.15 -16.30 6.73
CA ALA A 43 -48.83 -15.36 7.59
C ALA A 43 -49.34 -14.12 6.82
N LEU A 44 -48.54 -13.56 5.91
CA LEU A 44 -48.92 -12.43 5.05
C LEU A 44 -49.95 -12.76 3.96
N SER A 45 -50.21 -14.04 3.67
CA SER A 45 -51.34 -14.44 2.81
C SER A 45 -52.69 -14.34 3.51
N LEU A 46 -52.67 -14.26 4.84
CA LEU A 46 -53.85 -14.17 5.70
C LEU A 46 -53.98 -12.77 6.33
N TYR A 47 -52.86 -12.20 6.79
CA TYR A 47 -52.80 -10.81 7.22
C TYR A 47 -52.85 -9.84 6.04
N SER A 48 -53.52 -8.70 6.23
CA SER A 48 -53.59 -7.64 5.22
C SER A 48 -53.62 -6.26 5.86
N LEU A 49 -53.18 -5.25 5.10
CA LEU A 49 -53.21 -3.85 5.52
C LEU A 49 -54.62 -3.39 5.95
N GLN A 50 -55.68 -3.95 5.37
CA GLN A 50 -57.06 -3.56 5.67
C GLN A 50 -57.65 -4.31 6.88
N SER A 51 -57.35 -5.61 7.01
CA SER A 51 -58.00 -6.48 8.02
C SER A 51 -57.22 -6.63 9.32
N SER A 52 -55.91 -6.37 9.28
CA SER A 52 -54.93 -6.67 10.34
C SER A 52 -53.64 -5.83 10.14
N PRO A 53 -53.75 -4.49 10.12
CA PRO A 53 -52.65 -3.60 9.77
C PRO A 53 -51.41 -3.78 10.65
N ILE A 54 -51.58 -3.91 11.98
CA ILE A 54 -50.47 -4.04 12.92
C ILE A 54 -49.76 -5.38 12.74
N GLU A 55 -50.49 -6.50 12.72
CA GLU A 55 -49.91 -7.84 12.55
C GLU A 55 -49.26 -7.98 11.17
N TRP A 56 -49.87 -7.41 10.14
CA TRP A 56 -49.30 -7.33 8.80
C TRP A 56 -47.96 -6.56 8.81
N ALA A 57 -47.92 -5.36 9.39
CA ALA A 57 -46.72 -4.54 9.43
C ALA A 57 -45.60 -5.17 10.27
N ARG A 58 -45.92 -5.80 11.41
CA ARG A 58 -44.95 -6.60 12.19
C ARG A 58 -44.42 -7.76 11.37
N THR A 59 -45.30 -8.51 10.70
CA THR A 59 -44.87 -9.65 9.88
C THR A 59 -43.97 -9.21 8.73
N GLN A 60 -44.26 -8.07 8.08
CA GLN A 60 -43.40 -7.47 7.07
C GLN A 60 -42.02 -7.09 7.63
N GLN A 61 -41.97 -6.49 8.82
CA GLN A 61 -40.71 -6.19 9.50
C GLN A 61 -39.88 -7.46 9.74
N GLN A 62 -40.48 -8.50 10.33
CA GLN A 62 -39.78 -9.74 10.65
C GLN A 62 -39.33 -10.48 9.38
N LEU A 63 -40.13 -10.44 8.32
CA LEU A 63 -39.78 -10.94 7.00
C LEU A 63 -38.59 -10.19 6.41
N GLY A 64 -38.55 -8.86 6.56
CA GLY A 64 -37.43 -8.03 6.14
C GLY A 64 -36.12 -8.42 6.82
N ILE A 65 -36.15 -8.61 8.15
CA ILE A 65 -35.01 -9.10 8.93
C ILE A 65 -34.56 -10.48 8.44
N ALA A 66 -35.52 -11.40 8.21
CA ALA A 66 -35.22 -12.74 7.73
C ALA A 66 -34.57 -12.73 6.33
N TYR A 67 -35.07 -11.89 5.41
CA TYR A 67 -34.44 -11.71 4.10
C TYR A 67 -33.04 -11.11 4.20
N ARG A 68 -32.82 -10.09 5.03
CA ARG A 68 -31.48 -9.51 5.23
C ARG A 68 -30.50 -10.55 5.77
N ASN A 69 -30.94 -11.44 6.66
CA ASN A 69 -30.06 -12.45 7.23
C ASN A 69 -29.91 -13.69 6.33
N SER A 70 -30.83 -13.88 5.37
CA SER A 70 -30.84 -15.02 4.44
C SER A 70 -29.88 -14.81 3.26
N THR A 71 -29.23 -15.91 2.89
CA THR A 71 -28.28 -16.17 1.79
C THR A 71 -26.93 -15.47 1.84
N ALA A 72 -25.89 -16.27 1.57
CA ALA A 72 -24.63 -15.88 0.94
C ALA A 72 -24.66 -16.37 -0.52
N GLY A 73 -24.03 -15.65 -1.46
CA GLY A 73 -23.99 -16.02 -2.89
C GLY A 73 -24.81 -15.11 -3.83
N PRO A 74 -25.08 -15.54 -5.07
CA PRO A 74 -25.59 -14.66 -6.14
C PRO A 74 -26.99 -14.07 -5.89
N GLU A 75 -27.80 -14.70 -5.03
CA GLU A 75 -29.16 -14.24 -4.69
C GLU A 75 -29.19 -13.17 -3.57
N ARG A 76 -28.05 -12.87 -2.94
CA ARG A 76 -27.95 -11.90 -1.82
C ARG A 76 -28.59 -10.56 -2.16
N GLN A 77 -28.32 -10.05 -3.36
CA GLN A 77 -28.84 -8.76 -3.80
C GLN A 77 -30.37 -8.76 -3.89
N GLN A 78 -30.95 -9.84 -4.39
CA GLN A 78 -32.40 -9.97 -4.49
C GLN A 78 -33.05 -10.05 -3.11
N HIS A 79 -32.44 -10.77 -2.17
CA HIS A 79 -32.91 -10.83 -0.80
C HIS A 79 -32.84 -9.49 -0.07
N LEU A 80 -31.75 -8.73 -0.24
CA LEU A 80 -31.65 -7.38 0.31
C LEU A 80 -32.70 -6.43 -0.27
N ASN A 81 -33.00 -6.51 -1.57
CA ASN A 81 -34.08 -5.73 -2.18
C ASN A 81 -35.46 -6.12 -1.62
N LYS A 82 -35.72 -7.43 -1.43
CA LYS A 82 -36.95 -7.90 -0.78
C LYS A 82 -37.04 -7.45 0.68
N ALA A 83 -35.91 -7.44 1.39
CA ALA A 83 -35.84 -6.93 2.76
C ALA A 83 -36.24 -5.46 2.83
N LEU A 84 -35.67 -4.62 1.95
CA LEU A 84 -36.03 -3.20 1.87
C LEU A 84 -37.51 -3.00 1.54
N ALA A 85 -38.05 -3.74 0.58
CA ALA A 85 -39.47 -3.63 0.21
C ALA A 85 -40.40 -4.01 1.38
N ALA A 86 -40.10 -5.10 2.10
CA ALA A 86 -40.89 -5.51 3.26
C ALA A 86 -40.80 -4.49 4.40
N LEU A 87 -39.60 -3.99 4.71
CA LEU A 87 -39.42 -2.97 5.75
C LEU A 87 -40.10 -1.64 5.38
N GLN A 88 -40.05 -1.22 4.11
CA GLN A 88 -40.76 -0.04 3.61
C GLN A 88 -42.28 -0.23 3.70
N SER A 89 -42.79 -1.42 3.40
CA SER A 89 -44.22 -1.75 3.55
C SER A 89 -44.67 -1.63 5.01
N SER A 90 -43.82 -2.03 5.96
CA SER A 90 -44.10 -1.88 7.40
C SER A 90 -44.31 -0.42 7.84
N LEU A 91 -43.61 0.52 7.19
CA LEU A 91 -43.75 1.97 7.44
C LEU A 91 -45.06 2.58 6.92
N GLU A 92 -45.89 1.83 6.18
CA GLU A 92 -47.24 2.28 5.81
C GLU A 92 -48.19 2.31 7.02
N VAL A 93 -47.88 1.51 8.06
CA VAL A 93 -48.64 1.43 9.31
C VAL A 93 -47.86 2.07 10.44
N PHE A 94 -46.58 1.75 10.58
CA PHE A 94 -45.76 2.32 11.65
C PHE A 94 -45.24 3.68 11.24
N THR A 95 -45.78 4.72 11.86
CA THR A 95 -45.38 6.12 11.69
C THR A 95 -44.77 6.66 12.98
N SER A 96 -44.02 7.76 12.89
CA SER A 96 -43.44 8.43 14.06
C SER A 96 -44.49 8.97 15.04
N GLU A 97 -45.70 9.27 14.57
CA GLU A 97 -46.78 9.83 15.39
C GLU A 97 -47.62 8.75 16.08
N GLU A 98 -48.01 7.69 15.36
CA GLU A 98 -48.94 6.68 15.89
C GLU A 98 -48.20 5.52 16.58
N HIS A 99 -47.01 5.15 16.10
CA HIS A 99 -46.25 4.00 16.56
C HIS A 99 -44.73 4.29 16.65
N PRO A 100 -44.30 5.28 17.46
CA PRO A 100 -42.92 5.77 17.46
C PRO A 100 -41.86 4.68 17.70
N LEU A 101 -42.14 3.71 18.59
CA LEU A 101 -41.20 2.63 18.90
C LEU A 101 -41.08 1.60 17.76
N ASP A 102 -42.20 1.13 17.22
CA ASP A 102 -42.18 0.19 16.10
C ASP A 102 -41.60 0.86 14.84
N TRP A 103 -41.92 2.14 14.60
CA TRP A 103 -41.34 2.95 13.52
C TRP A 103 -39.83 3.09 13.66
N ALA A 104 -39.33 3.46 14.85
CA ALA A 104 -37.89 3.61 15.08
C ALA A 104 -37.16 2.26 14.93
N GLN A 105 -37.75 1.15 15.36
CA GLN A 105 -37.18 -0.17 15.11
C GLN A 105 -37.12 -0.48 13.61
N VAL A 106 -38.18 -0.20 12.84
CA VAL A 106 -38.16 -0.42 11.38
C VAL A 106 -37.11 0.46 10.69
N GLN A 107 -36.97 1.73 11.11
CA GLN A 107 -35.89 2.61 10.63
C GLN A 107 -34.51 2.03 10.92
N TYR A 108 -34.30 1.49 12.13
CA TYR A 108 -33.04 0.84 12.49
C TYR A 108 -32.75 -0.38 11.59
N GLU A 109 -33.75 -1.25 11.37
CA GLU A 109 -33.59 -2.40 10.49
C GLU A 109 -33.35 -2.01 9.02
N LEU A 110 -33.97 -0.92 8.54
CA LEU A 110 -33.69 -0.34 7.22
C LEU A 110 -32.24 0.14 7.13
N ALA A 111 -31.75 0.84 8.15
CA ALA A 111 -30.37 1.31 8.17
C ALA A 111 -29.36 0.16 8.08
N LEU A 112 -29.56 -0.89 8.87
CA LEU A 112 -28.73 -2.10 8.79
C LEU A 112 -28.81 -2.74 7.41
N THR A 113 -30.00 -2.82 6.81
CA THR A 113 -30.16 -3.38 5.46
C THR A 113 -29.43 -2.55 4.40
N TYR A 114 -29.50 -1.22 4.48
CA TYR A 114 -28.75 -0.33 3.59
C TYR A 114 -27.23 -0.47 3.74
N LEU A 115 -26.72 -0.73 4.95
CA LEU A 115 -25.29 -0.97 5.18
C LEU A 115 -24.77 -2.23 4.47
N TYR A 116 -25.60 -3.25 4.29
CA TYR A 116 -25.23 -4.50 3.63
C TYR A 116 -25.43 -4.51 2.10
N LEU A 117 -25.88 -3.41 1.48
CA LEU A 117 -26.06 -3.36 0.03
C LEU A 117 -24.71 -3.41 -0.74
N PRO A 118 -24.61 -4.21 -1.82
CA PRO A 118 -23.44 -4.29 -2.68
C PRO A 118 -23.07 -2.98 -3.41
N SER A 119 -21.84 -2.98 -3.93
CA SER A 119 -21.05 -1.84 -4.41
C SER A 119 -21.71 -0.92 -5.46
N GLY A 120 -22.62 -1.41 -6.31
CA GLY A 120 -23.19 -0.63 -7.40
C GLY A 120 -24.04 0.60 -6.98
N ASN A 121 -24.48 0.68 -5.72
CA ASN A 121 -25.31 1.77 -5.20
C ASN A 121 -24.95 2.19 -3.76
N ARG A 122 -23.67 2.06 -3.40
CA ARG A 122 -23.23 2.18 -2.00
C ARG A 122 -23.40 3.59 -1.41
N ARG A 123 -23.07 4.66 -2.15
CA ARG A 123 -23.12 6.03 -1.61
C ARG A 123 -24.56 6.47 -1.25
N PRO A 124 -25.56 6.36 -2.14
CA PRO A 124 -26.94 6.68 -1.77
C PRO A 124 -27.48 5.80 -0.63
N ALA A 125 -27.11 4.51 -0.60
CA ALA A 125 -27.50 3.61 0.48
C ALA A 125 -26.95 4.07 1.84
N LEU A 126 -25.68 4.48 1.92
CA LEU A 126 -25.08 4.98 3.15
C LEU A 126 -25.74 6.27 3.65
N PHE A 127 -26.15 7.18 2.76
CA PHE A 127 -26.91 8.37 3.17
C PHE A 127 -28.31 8.02 3.67
N LYS A 128 -28.97 7.02 3.08
CA LYS A 128 -30.24 6.51 3.60
C LYS A 128 -30.06 5.85 4.97
N ALA A 129 -29.02 5.03 5.14
CA ALA A 129 -28.67 4.45 6.43
C ALA A 129 -28.43 5.52 7.50
N LEU A 130 -27.67 6.57 7.16
CA LEU A 130 -27.43 7.72 8.03
C LEU A 130 -28.74 8.39 8.44
N SER A 131 -29.62 8.66 7.48
CA SER A 131 -30.91 9.33 7.72
C SER A 131 -31.82 8.48 8.62
N CYS A 132 -31.91 7.18 8.35
CA CYS A 132 -32.68 6.23 9.16
C CYS A 132 -32.14 6.16 10.60
N LEU A 133 -30.82 6.08 10.81
CA LEU A 133 -30.24 6.07 12.16
C LEU A 133 -30.44 7.38 12.90
N GLN A 134 -30.36 8.53 12.21
CA GLN A 134 -30.65 9.84 12.80
C GLN A 134 -32.12 9.93 13.23
N ALA A 135 -33.05 9.44 12.41
CA ALA A 135 -34.46 9.35 12.74
C ALA A 135 -34.72 8.46 13.97
N CYS A 136 -33.97 7.36 14.14
CA CYS A 136 -34.05 6.52 15.32
C CYS A 136 -33.71 7.28 16.62
N LEU A 137 -32.78 8.24 16.58
CA LEU A 137 -32.37 9.02 17.74
C LEU A 137 -33.43 10.03 18.21
N GLU A 138 -34.45 10.31 17.41
CA GLU A 138 -35.60 11.13 17.84
C GLU A 138 -36.49 10.40 18.85
N VAL A 139 -36.46 9.07 18.83
CA VAL A 139 -37.25 8.20 19.71
C VAL A 139 -36.38 7.52 20.76
N TYR A 140 -35.27 6.91 20.34
CA TYR A 140 -34.35 6.22 21.21
C TYR A 140 -33.30 7.19 21.77
N THR A 141 -33.62 7.79 22.91
CA THR A 141 -32.71 8.68 23.65
C THR A 141 -31.83 7.90 24.63
N PHE A 142 -30.71 8.50 25.05
CA PHE A 142 -29.80 7.90 26.03
C PHE A 142 -30.51 7.62 27.37
N GLU A 143 -31.40 8.52 27.79
CA GLU A 143 -32.08 8.45 29.09
C GLU A 143 -33.19 7.38 29.11
N ALA A 144 -33.93 7.22 28.02
CA ALA A 144 -35.07 6.31 27.96
C ALA A 144 -34.71 4.92 27.43
N PHE A 145 -33.76 4.83 26.49
CA PHE A 145 -33.42 3.60 25.76
C PHE A 145 -31.90 3.48 25.55
N PRO A 146 -31.11 3.39 26.64
CA PRO A 146 -29.65 3.44 26.55
C PRO A 146 -29.05 2.38 25.64
N GLU A 147 -29.56 1.14 25.65
CA GLU A 147 -29.03 0.04 24.83
C GLU A 147 -29.31 0.23 23.32
N GLN A 148 -30.53 0.61 22.96
CA GLN A 148 -30.90 0.91 21.57
C GLN A 148 -30.13 2.14 21.08
N TRP A 149 -30.06 3.19 21.91
CA TRP A 149 -29.28 4.39 21.61
C TRP A 149 -27.81 4.05 21.36
N ALA A 150 -27.17 3.22 22.20
CA ALA A 150 -25.79 2.79 22.01
C ALA A 150 -25.60 1.98 20.71
N SER A 151 -26.55 1.11 20.38
CA SER A 151 -26.54 0.33 19.14
C SER A 151 -26.63 1.23 17.90
N ILE A 152 -27.43 2.30 17.98
CA ILE A 152 -27.55 3.31 16.92
C ILE A 152 -26.27 4.11 16.80
N GLN A 153 -25.68 4.55 17.92
CA GLN A 153 -24.39 5.26 17.91
C GLN A 153 -23.28 4.41 17.29
N TYR A 154 -23.14 3.14 17.68
CA TYR A 154 -22.17 2.22 17.08
C TYR A 154 -22.34 2.13 15.55
N ASN A 155 -23.58 1.97 15.08
CA ASN A 155 -23.85 1.87 13.64
C ASN A 155 -23.70 3.19 12.90
N LEU A 156 -23.96 4.34 13.53
CA LEU A 156 -23.59 5.65 12.99
C LEU A 156 -22.08 5.76 12.80
N GLY A 157 -21.30 5.25 13.76
CA GLY A 157 -19.85 5.10 13.63
C GLY A 157 -19.47 4.32 12.37
N ASN A 158 -20.08 3.15 12.17
CA ASN A 158 -19.87 2.33 10.98
C ASN A 158 -20.23 3.06 9.68
N VAL A 159 -21.35 3.79 9.65
CA VAL A 159 -21.75 4.59 8.49
C VAL A 159 -20.70 5.67 8.18
N TYR A 160 -20.24 6.43 9.18
CA TYR A 160 -19.22 7.45 8.98
C TYR A 160 -17.89 6.86 8.50
N CYS A 161 -17.51 5.68 9.00
CA CYS A 161 -16.36 4.93 8.49
C CYS A 161 -16.51 4.57 7.01
N LEU A 162 -17.71 4.24 6.54
CA LEU A 162 -17.93 3.81 5.16
C LEU A 162 -18.27 4.95 4.19
N LEU A 163 -18.69 6.12 4.71
CA LEU A 163 -19.15 7.24 3.88
C LEU A 163 -18.01 7.85 3.06
N PRO A 164 -18.13 7.92 1.72
CA PRO A 164 -17.18 8.66 0.89
C PRO A 164 -17.29 10.16 1.21
N SER A 165 -16.17 10.80 1.53
CA SER A 165 -16.10 12.22 1.87
C SER A 165 -14.77 12.80 1.38
N ASP A 166 -14.83 14.04 0.89
CA ASP A 166 -13.64 14.82 0.52
C ASP A 166 -12.83 15.23 1.76
N ASP A 167 -13.51 15.42 2.90
CA ASP A 167 -12.89 15.61 4.22
C ASP A 167 -13.02 14.33 5.06
N ARG A 168 -12.11 13.41 4.79
CA ARG A 168 -12.06 12.11 5.47
C ARG A 168 -11.75 12.25 6.96
N TYR A 169 -10.93 13.23 7.35
CA TYR A 169 -10.54 13.45 8.74
C TYR A 169 -11.76 13.81 9.60
N SER A 170 -12.53 14.82 9.20
CA SER A 170 -13.71 15.22 9.99
C SER A 170 -14.77 14.14 10.06
N THR A 171 -14.95 13.37 8.97
CA THR A 171 -15.91 12.27 8.92
C THR A 171 -15.52 11.15 9.89
N LEU A 172 -14.25 10.77 9.94
CA LEU A 172 -13.76 9.77 10.90
C LEU A 172 -13.78 10.27 12.35
N ARG A 173 -13.61 11.59 12.60
CA ARG A 173 -13.84 12.14 13.95
C ARG A 173 -15.29 12.00 14.41
N LYS A 174 -16.26 12.10 13.51
CA LYS A 174 -17.66 11.80 13.86
C LYS A 174 -17.83 10.32 14.22
N ALA A 175 -17.15 9.42 13.51
CA ALA A 175 -17.16 8.00 13.85
C ALA A 175 -16.59 7.73 15.26
N ILE A 176 -15.47 8.37 15.60
CA ILE A 176 -14.87 8.31 16.95
C ILE A 176 -15.89 8.71 18.01
N LEU A 177 -16.52 9.88 17.86
CA LEU A 177 -17.51 10.38 18.81
C LEU A 177 -18.70 9.41 18.98
N CYS A 178 -19.15 8.79 17.88
CA CYS A 178 -20.21 7.80 17.90
C CYS A 178 -19.80 6.50 18.62
N TYR A 179 -18.60 5.98 18.41
CA TYR A 179 -18.13 4.80 19.12
C TYR A 179 -17.89 5.09 20.62
N GLU A 180 -17.30 6.24 20.95
CA GLU A 180 -17.15 6.71 22.34
C GLU A 180 -18.52 6.86 23.01
N ALA A 181 -19.51 7.37 22.29
CA ALA A 181 -20.89 7.44 22.77
C ALA A 181 -21.46 6.04 23.07
N SER A 182 -21.31 5.06 22.18
CA SER A 182 -21.77 3.69 22.45
C SER A 182 -21.07 3.04 23.66
N LEU A 183 -19.78 3.34 23.86
CA LEU A 183 -18.97 2.85 24.99
C LEU A 183 -19.35 3.47 26.34
N ARG A 184 -20.25 4.46 26.38
CA ARG A 184 -20.85 4.94 27.65
C ARG A 184 -21.87 3.96 28.23
N VAL A 185 -22.43 3.10 27.39
CA VAL A 185 -23.43 2.10 27.76
C VAL A 185 -22.82 0.70 27.70
N TYR A 186 -22.07 0.43 26.63
CA TYR A 186 -21.38 -0.85 26.53
C TYR A 186 -20.19 -0.88 27.48
N THR A 187 -20.14 -1.90 28.35
CA THR A 187 -19.00 -2.14 29.24
C THR A 187 -18.54 -3.59 29.16
N CYS A 188 -17.32 -3.84 29.60
CA CYS A 188 -16.73 -5.18 29.63
C CYS A 188 -17.54 -6.14 30.55
N GLU A 189 -18.16 -5.61 31.61
CA GLU A 189 -18.90 -6.38 32.60
C GLU A 189 -20.33 -6.70 32.16
N SER A 190 -21.05 -5.74 31.58
CA SER A 190 -22.48 -5.89 31.26
C SER A 190 -22.75 -6.37 29.84
N THR A 191 -21.94 -5.94 28.88
CA THR A 191 -22.12 -6.21 27.43
C THR A 191 -20.76 -6.48 26.78
N PRO A 192 -20.05 -7.55 27.19
CA PRO A 192 -18.66 -7.77 26.80
C PRO A 192 -18.46 -7.84 25.29
N GLN A 193 -19.38 -8.48 24.55
CA GLN A 193 -19.25 -8.62 23.09
C GLN A 193 -19.40 -7.28 22.37
N GLU A 194 -20.46 -6.53 22.65
CA GLU A 194 -20.72 -5.22 22.04
C GLU A 194 -19.61 -4.22 22.41
N TRP A 195 -19.13 -4.27 23.66
CA TRP A 195 -18.01 -3.46 24.11
C TRP A 195 -16.74 -3.78 23.31
N ALA A 196 -16.37 -5.06 23.18
CA ALA A 196 -15.19 -5.45 22.41
C ALA A 196 -15.29 -5.09 20.92
N MET A 197 -16.49 -5.22 20.33
CA MET A 197 -16.76 -4.79 18.95
C MET A 197 -16.59 -3.28 18.77
N ALA A 198 -17.10 -2.47 19.71
CA ALA A 198 -16.95 -1.02 19.69
C ALA A 198 -15.49 -0.60 19.91
N GLN A 199 -14.77 -1.25 20.83
CA GLN A 199 -13.34 -1.02 21.05
C GLN A 199 -12.50 -1.34 19.80
N PHE A 200 -12.72 -2.51 19.19
CA PHE A 200 -12.04 -2.91 17.95
C PHE A 200 -12.32 -1.94 16.80
N SER A 201 -13.57 -1.49 16.65
CA SER A 201 -13.96 -0.54 15.59
C SER A 201 -13.34 0.83 15.83
N LEU A 202 -13.32 1.30 17.07
CA LEU A 202 -12.67 2.55 17.46
C LEU A 202 -11.15 2.49 17.22
N ALA A 203 -10.52 1.36 17.54
CA ALA A 203 -9.12 1.11 17.24
C ALA A 203 -8.84 1.27 15.74
N ASN A 204 -9.62 0.61 14.88
CA ASN A 204 -9.49 0.74 13.43
C ASN A 204 -9.59 2.20 12.97
N VAL A 205 -10.53 2.99 13.51
CA VAL A 205 -10.64 4.40 13.12
C VAL A 205 -9.38 5.16 13.47
N TYR A 206 -8.84 4.98 14.67
CA TYR A 206 -7.57 5.60 15.06
C TYR A 206 -6.40 5.14 14.19
N ALA A 207 -6.31 3.84 13.86
CA ALA A 207 -5.28 3.28 12.98
C ALA A 207 -5.30 3.89 11.56
N PHE A 208 -6.46 4.30 11.06
CA PHE A 208 -6.63 4.85 9.70
C PHE A 208 -6.93 6.34 9.66
N LEU A 209 -6.93 7.05 10.80
CA LEU A 209 -7.23 8.49 10.85
C LEU A 209 -6.14 9.29 10.10
N PRO A 210 -6.49 10.02 9.02
CA PRO A 210 -5.51 10.80 8.26
C PRO A 210 -5.21 12.14 8.94
N GLY A 211 -3.95 12.51 9.09
CA GLY A 211 -3.55 13.76 9.75
C GLY A 211 -3.58 13.71 11.28
N GLY A 212 -3.26 14.85 11.91
CA GLY A 212 -2.97 14.92 13.36
C GLY A 212 -1.63 14.30 13.73
N GLU A 213 -1.40 14.08 15.03
CA GLU A 213 -0.20 13.38 15.52
C GLU A 213 -0.35 11.87 15.27
N ARG A 214 0.22 11.41 14.15
CA ARG A 214 0.08 10.03 13.66
C ARG A 214 0.47 8.99 14.70
N GLN A 215 1.56 9.24 15.42
CA GLN A 215 2.04 8.38 16.50
C GLN A 215 0.99 8.21 17.59
N THR A 216 0.46 9.31 18.14
CA THR A 216 -0.57 9.30 19.18
C THR A 216 -1.85 8.59 18.75
N ASN A 217 -2.24 8.73 17.48
CA ASN A 217 -3.38 7.99 16.96
C ASN A 217 -3.12 6.47 16.95
N LEU A 218 -1.93 6.03 16.56
CA LEU A 218 -1.58 4.61 16.57
C LEU A 218 -1.46 4.05 17.99
N GLU A 219 -0.89 4.81 18.93
CA GLU A 219 -0.86 4.46 20.36
C GLU A 219 -2.28 4.26 20.92
N ARG A 220 -3.20 5.18 20.62
CA ARG A 220 -4.62 5.02 20.98
C ARG A 220 -5.26 3.80 20.34
N SER A 221 -4.96 3.55 19.07
CA SER A 221 -5.43 2.35 18.38
C SER A 221 -5.00 1.08 19.11
N ILE A 222 -3.74 0.99 19.52
CA ILE A 222 -3.18 -0.17 20.23
C ILE A 222 -3.89 -0.37 21.58
N ILE A 223 -4.13 0.70 22.34
CA ILE A 223 -4.88 0.65 23.61
C ILE A 223 -6.29 0.07 23.39
N HIS A 224 -7.00 0.51 22.35
CA HIS A 224 -8.33 0.02 22.04
C HIS A 224 -8.34 -1.44 21.54
N TYR A 225 -7.33 -1.88 20.77
CA TYR A 225 -7.18 -3.29 20.44
C TYR A 225 -6.91 -4.15 21.68
N GLN A 226 -6.03 -3.70 22.57
CA GLN A 226 -5.77 -4.37 23.85
C GLN A 226 -7.03 -4.49 24.71
N ALA A 227 -7.88 -3.45 24.71
CA ALA A 227 -9.18 -3.50 25.37
C ALA A 227 -10.07 -4.58 24.75
N ALA A 228 -10.21 -4.63 23.42
CA ALA A 228 -10.98 -5.67 22.73
C ALA A 228 -10.47 -7.10 23.03
N LEU A 229 -9.15 -7.29 23.16
CA LEU A 229 -8.52 -8.57 23.49
C LEU A 229 -8.83 -9.08 24.92
N GLN A 230 -9.38 -8.24 25.81
CA GLN A 230 -9.86 -8.71 27.12
C GLN A 230 -11.06 -9.65 26.99
N VAL A 231 -11.86 -9.48 25.94
CA VAL A 231 -13.04 -10.32 25.64
C VAL A 231 -12.75 -11.26 24.48
N ASN A 232 -12.15 -10.75 23.41
CA ASN A 232 -11.73 -11.55 22.25
C ASN A 232 -10.47 -12.32 22.61
N THR A 233 -10.60 -13.42 23.35
CA THR A 233 -9.46 -14.27 23.73
C THR A 233 -9.32 -15.45 22.78
N PHE A 234 -8.11 -16.02 22.72
CA PHE A 234 -7.81 -17.23 21.94
C PHE A 234 -8.81 -18.37 22.23
N ASP A 235 -9.10 -18.63 23.50
CA ASP A 235 -9.94 -19.78 23.90
C ASP A 235 -11.45 -19.58 23.63
N ARG A 236 -11.94 -18.33 23.66
CA ARG A 236 -13.38 -18.04 23.57
C ARG A 236 -13.80 -17.62 22.17
N HIS A 237 -12.98 -16.80 21.52
CA HIS A 237 -13.27 -16.18 20.22
C HIS A 237 -12.01 -16.17 19.35
N PRO A 238 -11.47 -17.35 18.97
CA PRO A 238 -10.17 -17.47 18.29
C PRO A 238 -10.10 -16.63 17.01
N GLU A 239 -11.16 -16.59 16.21
CA GLU A 239 -11.20 -15.80 14.96
C GLU A 239 -11.16 -14.29 15.21
N LEU A 240 -11.94 -13.79 16.18
CA LEU A 240 -11.94 -12.36 16.55
C LEU A 240 -10.61 -11.96 17.22
N TRP A 241 -10.04 -12.85 18.03
CA TRP A 241 -8.72 -12.67 18.63
C TRP A 241 -7.65 -12.55 17.54
N ALA A 242 -7.60 -13.48 16.58
CA ALA A 242 -6.63 -13.47 15.48
C ALA A 242 -6.78 -12.21 14.60
N ASN A 243 -8.02 -11.81 14.32
CA ASN A 243 -8.30 -10.59 13.55
C ASN A 243 -7.84 -9.32 14.31
N THR A 244 -8.05 -9.29 15.62
CA THR A 244 -7.59 -8.21 16.49
C THR A 244 -6.06 -8.16 16.54
N MET A 245 -5.40 -9.32 16.67
CA MET A 245 -3.93 -9.42 16.63
C MET A 245 -3.37 -8.95 15.29
N GLN A 246 -3.91 -9.40 14.17
CA GLN A 246 -3.48 -8.92 12.84
C GLN A 246 -3.65 -7.40 12.68
N SER A 247 -4.77 -6.85 13.14
CA SER A 247 -5.06 -5.42 13.03
C SER A 247 -4.15 -4.58 13.93
N MET A 248 -3.86 -5.07 15.15
CA MET A 248 -2.90 -4.47 16.06
C MET A 248 -1.47 -4.54 15.50
N GLY A 249 -1.09 -5.65 14.87
CA GLY A 249 0.19 -5.78 14.16
C GLY A 249 0.36 -4.75 13.04
N ASN A 250 -0.72 -4.48 12.28
CA ASN A 250 -0.71 -3.40 11.29
C ASN A 250 -0.51 -2.01 11.91
N ALA A 251 -1.08 -1.75 13.09
CA ALA A 251 -0.89 -0.48 13.79
C ALA A 251 0.56 -0.32 14.25
N TYR A 252 1.14 -1.35 14.86
CA TYR A 252 2.55 -1.38 15.26
C TYR A 252 3.50 -1.19 14.07
N ARG A 253 3.29 -1.90 12.96
CA ARG A 253 4.14 -1.77 11.76
C ARG A 253 4.16 -0.36 11.18
N ASN A 254 3.06 0.37 11.31
CA ASN A 254 2.92 1.73 10.79
C ASN A 254 3.38 2.81 11.79
N MET A 255 3.94 2.44 12.94
CA MET A 255 4.38 3.38 13.97
C MET A 255 5.57 4.21 13.48
N PRO A 256 5.47 5.56 13.47
CA PRO A 256 6.59 6.41 13.12
C PRO A 256 7.52 6.66 14.33
N GLY A 257 8.75 7.13 14.06
CA GLY A 257 9.68 7.63 15.09
C GLY A 257 10.72 6.63 15.57
N ASP A 258 11.50 7.02 16.59
CA ASP A 258 12.68 6.29 17.07
C ASP A 258 12.36 4.90 17.64
N GLU A 259 11.13 4.69 18.12
CA GLU A 259 10.64 3.39 18.63
C GLU A 259 10.05 2.48 17.54
N SER A 260 10.18 2.86 16.27
CA SER A 260 9.66 2.10 15.12
C SER A 260 10.20 0.67 15.10
N GLU A 261 11.49 0.46 15.40
CA GLU A 261 12.08 -0.89 15.39
C GLU A 261 11.44 -1.81 16.44
N ALA A 262 11.26 -1.33 17.68
CA ALA A 262 10.58 -2.10 18.73
C ALA A 262 9.12 -2.39 18.36
N SER A 263 8.45 -1.43 17.72
CA SER A 263 7.10 -1.61 17.20
C SER A 263 7.06 -2.69 16.10
N LEU A 264 8.05 -2.76 15.21
CA LEU A 264 8.11 -3.82 14.19
C LEU A 264 8.27 -5.22 14.80
N HIS A 265 9.04 -5.37 15.89
CA HIS A 265 9.08 -6.63 16.65
C HIS A 265 7.71 -7.01 17.22
N HIS A 266 7.00 -6.05 17.82
CA HIS A 266 5.63 -6.29 18.28
C HIS A 266 4.66 -6.63 17.14
N ALA A 267 4.84 -6.05 15.95
CA ALA A 267 4.06 -6.41 14.77
C ALA A 267 4.30 -7.87 14.37
N VAL A 268 5.56 -8.32 14.35
CA VAL A 268 5.93 -9.73 14.10
C VAL A 268 5.25 -10.66 15.12
N ASP A 269 5.32 -10.35 16.41
CA ASP A 269 4.66 -11.14 17.46
C ASP A 269 3.15 -11.24 17.22
N CYS A 270 2.51 -10.12 16.86
CA CYS A 270 1.08 -10.07 16.59
C CYS A 270 0.68 -10.93 15.38
N TYR A 271 1.45 -10.88 14.30
CA TYR A 271 1.20 -11.67 13.10
C TYR A 271 1.44 -13.17 13.34
N GLN A 272 2.51 -13.53 14.06
CA GLN A 272 2.77 -14.92 14.45
C GLN A 272 1.64 -15.47 15.34
N ALA A 273 1.13 -14.66 16.27
CA ALA A 273 -0.03 -15.01 17.08
C ALA A 273 -1.27 -15.26 16.19
N ALA A 274 -1.57 -14.38 15.23
CA ALA A 274 -2.69 -14.59 14.31
C ALA A 274 -2.55 -15.88 13.47
N LEU A 275 -1.33 -16.24 13.04
CA LEU A 275 -1.03 -17.49 12.32
C LEU A 275 -1.18 -18.76 13.17
N SER A 276 -1.35 -18.67 14.49
CA SER A 276 -1.72 -19.82 15.32
C SER A 276 -3.18 -20.25 15.15
N VAL A 277 -4.02 -19.35 14.63
CA VAL A 277 -5.45 -19.61 14.33
C VAL A 277 -5.65 -19.74 12.83
N TYR A 278 -5.05 -18.85 12.03
CA TYR A 278 -5.22 -18.88 10.59
C TYR A 278 -4.42 -20.00 9.94
N SER A 279 -5.07 -20.77 9.06
CA SER A 279 -4.47 -21.83 8.27
C SER A 279 -4.73 -21.61 6.77
N LYS A 280 -3.93 -22.25 5.91
CA LYS A 280 -4.15 -22.19 4.46
C LYS A 280 -5.45 -22.92 4.08
N GLU A 281 -5.78 -23.98 4.81
CA GLU A 281 -6.89 -24.88 4.52
C GLU A 281 -8.24 -24.27 4.91
N ASP A 282 -8.31 -23.65 6.10
CA ASP A 282 -9.57 -23.17 6.69
C ASP A 282 -9.79 -21.67 6.44
N THR A 283 -8.72 -20.87 6.49
CA THR A 283 -8.77 -19.40 6.36
C THR A 283 -7.71 -18.88 5.36
N PRO A 284 -7.71 -19.33 4.09
CA PRO A 284 -6.64 -19.07 3.14
C PRO A 284 -6.33 -17.58 2.95
N LEU A 285 -7.34 -16.71 2.97
CA LEU A 285 -7.17 -15.28 2.69
C LEU A 285 -6.51 -14.54 3.85
N ASP A 286 -6.97 -14.78 5.07
CA ASP A 286 -6.38 -14.17 6.27
C ASP A 286 -4.94 -14.68 6.46
N TRP A 287 -4.73 -15.98 6.26
CA TRP A 287 -3.41 -16.60 6.28
C TRP A 287 -2.43 -15.93 5.29
N ALA A 288 -2.84 -15.77 4.03
CA ALA A 288 -2.01 -15.11 3.01
C ALA A 288 -1.78 -13.61 3.31
N SER A 289 -2.80 -12.93 3.83
CA SER A 289 -2.71 -11.52 4.23
C SER A 289 -1.68 -11.34 5.35
N VAL A 290 -1.71 -12.20 6.37
CA VAL A 290 -0.76 -12.15 7.48
C VAL A 290 0.66 -12.44 7.00
N TYR A 291 0.87 -13.44 6.13
CA TYR A 291 2.20 -13.68 5.56
C TYR A 291 2.70 -12.51 4.72
N ASN A 292 1.86 -11.90 3.89
CA ASN A 292 2.26 -10.70 3.14
C ASN A 292 2.65 -9.54 4.09
N ASN A 293 1.89 -9.34 5.17
CA ASN A 293 2.19 -8.32 6.18
C ASN A 293 3.48 -8.63 6.95
N LEU A 294 3.74 -9.90 7.29
CA LEU A 294 4.97 -10.34 7.94
C LEU A 294 6.19 -10.08 7.04
N GLY A 295 6.08 -10.38 5.73
CA GLY A 295 7.14 -10.11 4.76
C GLY A 295 7.48 -8.62 4.64
N ILE A 296 6.47 -7.75 4.57
CA ILE A 296 6.67 -6.29 4.57
C ILE A 296 7.35 -5.84 5.86
N THR A 297 6.96 -6.41 7.01
CA THR A 297 7.52 -6.04 8.31
C THR A 297 9.00 -6.38 8.39
N TYR A 298 9.40 -7.57 7.94
CA TYR A 298 10.82 -7.95 7.86
C TYR A 298 11.61 -7.02 6.94
N ASN A 299 11.06 -6.58 5.81
CA ASN A 299 11.77 -5.61 4.95
C ASN A 299 11.97 -4.24 5.61
N LEU A 300 11.04 -3.80 6.47
CA LEU A 300 11.12 -2.50 7.15
C LEU A 300 12.05 -2.49 8.36
N MET A 301 12.26 -3.65 8.99
CA MET A 301 13.13 -3.79 10.15
C MET A 301 14.58 -3.51 9.77
N SER A 302 15.30 -2.84 10.65
CA SER A 302 16.71 -2.46 10.48
C SER A 302 17.64 -3.28 11.37
N SER A 303 17.14 -3.81 12.50
CA SER A 303 17.94 -4.59 13.44
C SER A 303 18.18 -6.03 12.96
N GLY A 304 19.21 -6.66 13.53
CA GLY A 304 19.58 -8.04 13.22
C GLY A 304 20.42 -8.20 11.96
N ASN A 305 20.58 -9.46 11.52
CA ASN A 305 21.27 -9.77 10.27
C ASN A 305 20.32 -9.52 9.10
N GLU A 306 20.67 -8.57 8.24
CA GLU A 306 19.88 -8.16 7.08
C GLU A 306 19.55 -9.32 6.12
N GLN A 307 20.53 -10.16 5.82
CA GLN A 307 20.35 -11.31 4.94
C GLN A 307 19.27 -12.28 5.47
N ILE A 308 19.38 -12.70 6.74
CA ILE A 308 18.42 -13.62 7.36
C ILE A 308 17.01 -13.03 7.34
N ARG A 309 16.90 -11.73 7.62
CA ARG A 309 15.63 -11.01 7.64
C ARG A 309 14.99 -10.94 6.26
N LEU A 310 15.76 -10.64 5.21
CA LEU A 310 15.24 -10.61 3.84
C LEU A 310 14.91 -12.03 3.33
N GLU A 311 15.63 -13.06 3.75
CA GLU A 311 15.26 -14.47 3.49
C GLU A 311 13.93 -14.86 4.15
N GLN A 312 13.68 -14.37 5.37
CA GLN A 312 12.38 -14.51 6.03
C GLN A 312 11.30 -13.77 5.24
N ALA A 313 11.55 -12.55 4.77
CA ALA A 313 10.60 -11.80 3.95
C ALA A 313 10.24 -12.54 2.65
N VAL A 314 11.24 -13.04 1.91
CA VAL A 314 11.05 -13.88 0.71
C VAL A 314 10.20 -15.10 1.01
N THR A 315 10.48 -15.78 2.12
CA THR A 315 9.69 -16.95 2.56
C THR A 315 8.23 -16.57 2.78
N CYS A 316 7.97 -15.45 3.46
CA CYS A 316 6.62 -14.98 3.75
C CYS A 316 5.85 -14.61 2.48
N PHE A 317 6.45 -13.85 1.56
CA PHE A 317 5.81 -13.51 0.28
C PHE A 317 5.50 -14.75 -0.56
N ARG A 318 6.42 -15.73 -0.61
CA ARG A 318 6.18 -17.02 -1.28
C ARG A 318 5.03 -17.80 -0.65
N MET A 319 4.84 -17.71 0.67
CA MET A 319 3.70 -18.32 1.36
C MET A 319 2.39 -17.63 0.95
N ALA A 320 2.33 -16.31 0.97
CA ALA A 320 1.16 -15.55 0.51
C ALA A 320 0.78 -15.87 -0.97
N LEU A 321 1.76 -16.01 -1.85
CA LEU A 321 1.60 -16.38 -3.26
C LEU A 321 1.09 -17.82 -3.49
N ARG A 322 1.00 -18.67 -2.45
CA ARG A 322 0.30 -19.97 -2.54
C ARG A 322 -1.21 -19.84 -2.55
N VAL A 323 -1.74 -18.67 -2.18
CA VAL A 323 -3.18 -18.36 -2.16
C VAL A 323 -3.49 -17.24 -3.12
N TYR A 324 -2.73 -16.14 -3.06
CA TYR A 324 -2.84 -15.07 -4.03
C TYR A 324 -2.30 -15.59 -5.36
N THR A 325 -3.19 -15.79 -6.32
CA THR A 325 -2.84 -16.11 -7.71
C THR A 325 -3.36 -15.03 -8.62
N ARG A 326 -2.79 -14.92 -9.82
CA ARG A 326 -3.23 -13.94 -10.82
C ARG A 326 -4.72 -14.05 -11.14
N ASP A 327 -5.25 -15.26 -11.24
CA ASP A 327 -6.63 -15.47 -11.70
C ASP A 327 -7.67 -15.25 -10.61
N THR A 328 -7.33 -15.47 -9.34
CA THR A 328 -8.27 -15.33 -8.20
C THR A 328 -8.12 -14.01 -7.45
N TYR A 329 -6.88 -13.54 -7.25
CA TYR A 329 -6.54 -12.34 -6.49
C TYR A 329 -5.47 -11.51 -7.22
N PRO A 330 -5.76 -11.00 -8.44
CA PRO A 330 -4.77 -10.34 -9.29
C PRO A 330 -4.09 -9.15 -8.61
N ALA A 331 -4.83 -8.36 -7.83
CA ALA A 331 -4.31 -7.18 -7.17
C ALA A 331 -3.33 -7.51 -6.04
N GLU A 332 -3.69 -8.45 -5.16
CA GLU A 332 -2.85 -8.93 -4.06
C GLU A 332 -1.65 -9.70 -4.58
N TRP A 333 -1.83 -10.51 -5.62
CA TRP A 333 -0.75 -11.23 -6.30
C TRP A 333 0.28 -10.27 -6.89
N ALA A 334 -0.17 -9.22 -7.60
CA ALA A 334 0.72 -8.20 -8.15
C ALA A 334 1.46 -7.43 -7.04
N LYS A 335 0.78 -7.00 -5.97
CA LYS A 335 1.43 -6.32 -4.83
C LYS A 335 2.51 -7.19 -4.19
N THR A 336 2.19 -8.47 -3.98
CA THR A 336 3.09 -9.43 -3.34
C THR A 336 4.32 -9.71 -4.21
N ASN A 337 4.15 -9.87 -5.52
CA ASN A 337 5.28 -10.03 -6.46
C ASN A 337 6.14 -8.76 -6.52
N ASN A 338 5.54 -7.56 -6.49
CA ASN A 338 6.31 -6.32 -6.46
C ASN A 338 7.21 -6.25 -5.21
N MET A 339 6.67 -6.58 -4.03
CA MET A 339 7.45 -6.61 -2.80
C MET A 339 8.52 -7.70 -2.83
N LEU A 340 8.21 -8.87 -3.38
CA LEU A 340 9.18 -9.95 -3.57
C LEU A 340 10.34 -9.52 -4.49
N GLY A 341 10.05 -8.83 -5.60
CA GLY A 341 11.06 -8.32 -6.52
C GLY A 341 11.99 -7.29 -5.88
N LEU A 342 11.43 -6.34 -5.12
CA LEU A 342 12.21 -5.39 -4.33
C LEU A 342 13.09 -6.09 -3.28
N THR A 343 12.54 -7.09 -2.59
CA THR A 343 13.28 -7.86 -1.58
C THR A 343 14.53 -8.51 -2.19
N TYR A 344 14.41 -9.16 -3.36
CA TYR A 344 15.57 -9.74 -4.02
C TYR A 344 16.61 -8.70 -4.46
N LEU A 345 16.19 -7.49 -4.83
CA LEU A 345 17.13 -6.42 -5.16
C LEU A 345 17.94 -5.95 -3.96
N ASP A 346 17.35 -5.95 -2.78
CA ASP A 346 17.97 -5.45 -1.55
C ASP A 346 18.83 -6.51 -0.84
N MET A 347 18.74 -7.79 -1.20
CA MET A 347 19.55 -8.86 -0.57
C MET A 347 21.06 -8.64 -0.77
N PRO A 348 21.84 -8.54 0.33
CA PRO A 348 23.28 -8.24 0.26
C PRO A 348 24.15 -9.48 -0.03
N GLU A 349 23.74 -10.67 0.39
CA GLU A 349 24.52 -11.90 0.28
C GLU A 349 23.84 -12.93 -0.63
N GLY A 350 24.61 -13.89 -1.15
CA GLY A 350 24.13 -14.99 -1.99
C GLY A 350 24.51 -14.84 -3.46
N ASN A 351 23.83 -15.59 -4.33
CA ASN A 351 24.05 -15.49 -5.77
C ASN A 351 23.32 -14.27 -6.33
N ARG A 352 24.05 -13.15 -6.46
CA ARG A 352 23.48 -11.89 -6.95
C ARG A 352 22.81 -12.02 -8.31
N GLN A 353 23.42 -12.76 -9.25
CA GLN A 353 22.84 -12.96 -10.58
C GLN A 353 21.49 -13.69 -10.50
N GLU A 354 21.38 -14.72 -9.67
CA GLU A 354 20.11 -15.41 -9.49
C GLU A 354 19.06 -14.54 -8.81
N GLN A 355 19.43 -13.75 -7.81
CA GLN A 355 18.51 -12.81 -7.16
C GLN A 355 17.98 -11.76 -8.15
N LEU A 356 18.84 -11.19 -9.00
CA LEU A 356 18.43 -10.24 -10.03
C LEU A 356 17.49 -10.88 -11.06
N ARG A 357 17.73 -12.14 -11.46
CA ARG A 357 16.78 -12.89 -12.31
C ARG A 357 15.43 -13.09 -11.64
N GLN A 358 15.41 -13.46 -10.36
CA GLN A 358 14.17 -13.61 -9.60
C GLN A 358 13.43 -12.26 -9.44
N ALA A 359 14.15 -11.15 -9.30
CA ALA A 359 13.58 -9.81 -9.28
C ALA A 359 12.92 -9.46 -10.62
N ILE A 360 13.60 -9.72 -11.75
CA ILE A 360 13.03 -9.52 -13.10
C ILE A 360 11.73 -10.32 -13.26
N LEU A 361 11.75 -11.63 -12.96
CA LEU A 361 10.57 -12.48 -13.06
C LEU A 361 9.41 -11.96 -12.19
N SER A 362 9.72 -11.48 -10.98
CA SER A 362 8.72 -10.94 -10.07
C SER A 362 8.12 -9.65 -10.63
N PHE A 363 8.92 -8.73 -11.18
CA PHE A 363 8.42 -7.49 -11.78
C PHE A 363 7.67 -7.69 -13.09
N GLU A 364 8.14 -8.60 -13.97
CA GLU A 364 7.44 -8.97 -15.20
C GLU A 364 6.06 -9.55 -14.89
N ALA A 365 5.94 -10.39 -13.86
CA ALA A 365 4.66 -10.89 -13.36
C ALA A 365 3.71 -9.74 -12.95
N VAL A 366 4.21 -8.69 -12.30
CA VAL A 366 3.38 -7.52 -11.91
C VAL A 366 2.78 -6.83 -13.14
N LEU A 367 3.51 -6.75 -14.24
CA LEU A 367 3.06 -6.11 -15.49
C LEU A 367 1.93 -6.88 -16.20
N GLU A 368 1.62 -8.12 -15.80
CA GLU A 368 0.42 -8.83 -16.28
C GLU A 368 -0.88 -8.23 -15.72
N VAL A 369 -0.81 -7.52 -14.59
CA VAL A 369 -1.96 -6.93 -13.90
C VAL A 369 -1.90 -5.41 -13.92
N TYR A 370 -0.73 -4.84 -13.62
CA TYR A 370 -0.55 -3.39 -13.66
C TYR A 370 -0.33 -2.97 -15.10
N THR A 371 -1.23 -2.15 -15.60
CA THR A 371 -1.19 -1.62 -16.96
C THR A 371 -1.15 -0.09 -16.90
N PHE A 372 -0.62 0.53 -17.96
CA PHE A 372 -0.61 1.99 -18.10
C PHE A 372 -2.00 2.63 -17.88
N VAL A 373 -3.07 1.98 -18.33
CA VAL A 373 -4.44 2.52 -18.26
C VAL A 373 -5.04 2.37 -16.85
N GLN A 374 -4.88 1.21 -16.22
CA GLN A 374 -5.56 0.92 -14.95
C GLN A 374 -4.75 1.39 -13.73
N HIS A 375 -3.42 1.33 -13.81
CA HIS A 375 -2.52 1.58 -12.69
C HIS A 375 -1.27 2.38 -13.12
N PRO A 376 -1.41 3.58 -13.71
CA PRO A 376 -0.29 4.28 -14.37
C PRO A 376 0.93 4.47 -13.48
N LEU A 377 0.76 4.93 -12.24
CA LEU A 377 1.88 5.16 -11.31
C LEU A 377 2.57 3.86 -10.86
N ALA A 378 1.79 2.81 -10.57
CA ALA A 378 2.37 1.53 -10.17
C ALA A 378 3.06 0.84 -11.34
N TRP A 379 2.49 0.91 -12.53
CA TRP A 379 3.10 0.44 -13.78
C TRP A 379 4.43 1.15 -14.06
N ALA A 380 4.47 2.48 -13.91
CA ALA A 380 5.71 3.25 -14.07
C ALA A 380 6.78 2.89 -13.03
N ASN A 381 6.38 2.62 -11.78
CA ASN A 381 7.32 2.21 -10.73
C ASN A 381 7.96 0.85 -11.05
N VAL A 382 7.17 -0.12 -11.51
CA VAL A 382 7.66 -1.45 -11.91
C VAL A 382 8.62 -1.33 -13.09
N HIS A 383 8.29 -0.50 -14.08
CA HIS A 383 9.19 -0.22 -15.21
C HIS A 383 10.50 0.45 -14.80
N TYR A 384 10.44 1.42 -13.88
CA TYR A 384 11.65 2.00 -13.31
C TYR A 384 12.52 0.93 -12.63
N ASN A 385 11.92 0.05 -11.82
CA ASN A 385 12.64 -1.02 -11.13
C ASN A 385 13.24 -2.02 -12.13
N LEU A 386 12.49 -2.45 -13.14
CA LEU A 386 12.99 -3.31 -14.22
C LEU A 386 14.18 -2.68 -14.94
N GLY A 387 14.08 -1.40 -15.29
CA GLY A 387 15.18 -0.67 -15.91
C GLY A 387 16.44 -0.69 -15.05
N HIS A 388 16.28 -0.51 -13.75
CA HIS A 388 17.39 -0.60 -12.80
C HIS A 388 17.97 -2.03 -12.70
N VAL A 389 17.12 -3.07 -12.66
CA VAL A 389 17.60 -4.46 -12.58
C VAL A 389 18.38 -4.87 -13.82
N TYR A 390 17.91 -4.48 -15.01
CA TYR A 390 18.61 -4.76 -16.26
C TYR A 390 19.97 -4.06 -16.38
N MET A 391 20.16 -2.92 -15.69
CA MET A 391 21.48 -2.27 -15.61
C MET A 391 22.43 -2.99 -14.63
N LEU A 392 21.92 -3.77 -13.68
CA LEU A 392 22.71 -4.44 -12.65
C LEU A 392 23.06 -5.89 -12.97
N ILE A 393 22.25 -6.57 -13.79
CA ILE A 393 22.47 -7.97 -14.13
C ILE A 393 23.69 -8.10 -15.04
N GLU A 394 24.62 -9.00 -14.71
CA GLU A 394 25.85 -9.16 -15.48
C GLU A 394 25.56 -10.04 -16.69
N PRO A 395 25.91 -9.58 -17.90
CA PRO A 395 25.71 -10.35 -19.11
C PRO A 395 26.73 -11.50 -19.22
N VAL A 396 26.34 -12.61 -19.84
CA VAL A 396 27.28 -13.70 -20.18
C VAL A 396 28.09 -13.37 -21.43
N ASP A 397 27.51 -12.62 -22.36
CA ASP A 397 28.12 -12.20 -23.62
C ASP A 397 27.65 -10.81 -24.07
N GLU A 398 28.21 -10.33 -25.18
CA GLU A 398 27.89 -9.02 -25.73
C GLU A 398 26.43 -8.92 -26.23
N GLU A 399 25.84 -10.02 -26.72
CA GLU A 399 24.46 -10.02 -27.20
C GLU A 399 23.47 -9.82 -26.05
N GLU A 400 23.70 -10.50 -24.92
CA GLU A 400 22.89 -10.36 -23.71
C GLU A 400 23.05 -8.95 -23.11
N TRP A 401 24.26 -8.38 -23.11
CA TRP A 401 24.49 -7.00 -22.69
C TRP A 401 23.63 -6.02 -23.49
N GLN A 402 23.67 -6.09 -24.83
CA GLN A 402 22.88 -5.20 -25.69
C GLN A 402 21.37 -5.36 -25.43
N SER A 403 20.92 -6.59 -25.23
CA SER A 403 19.53 -6.89 -24.88
C SER A 403 19.14 -6.25 -23.54
N HIS A 404 19.97 -6.37 -22.51
CA HIS A 404 19.73 -5.78 -21.20
C HIS A 404 19.70 -4.25 -21.24
N ILE A 405 20.67 -3.61 -21.89
CA ILE A 405 20.68 -2.14 -22.04
C ILE A 405 19.44 -1.65 -22.81
N GLN A 406 19.05 -2.33 -23.90
CA GLN A 406 17.87 -1.95 -24.65
C GLN A 406 16.58 -2.12 -23.84
N LYS A 407 16.47 -3.20 -23.04
CA LYS A 407 15.35 -3.39 -22.11
C LYS A 407 15.34 -2.33 -21.01
N ALA A 408 16.51 -1.92 -20.51
CA ALA A 408 16.63 -0.86 -19.52
C ALA A 408 16.12 0.48 -20.05
N ILE A 409 16.59 0.89 -21.23
CA ILE A 409 16.14 2.09 -21.94
C ILE A 409 14.61 2.07 -22.12
N THR A 410 14.09 0.98 -22.68
CA THR A 410 12.64 0.83 -22.94
C THR A 410 11.81 0.94 -21.65
N SER A 411 12.31 0.36 -20.55
CA SER A 411 11.62 0.39 -19.26
C SER A 411 11.65 1.79 -18.64
N PHE A 412 12.79 2.48 -18.67
CA PHE A 412 12.86 3.87 -18.19
C PHE A 412 12.02 4.83 -19.04
N GLU A 413 12.04 4.70 -20.38
CA GLU A 413 11.17 5.47 -21.27
C GLU A 413 9.68 5.21 -20.97
N SER A 414 9.31 3.96 -20.68
CA SER A 414 7.97 3.60 -20.26
C SER A 414 7.58 4.31 -18.96
N ALA A 415 8.45 4.29 -17.95
CA ALA A 415 8.22 5.01 -16.69
C ALA A 415 8.04 6.54 -16.91
N LEU A 416 8.82 7.15 -17.82
CA LEU A 416 8.74 8.57 -18.18
C LEU A 416 7.47 8.96 -18.97
N GLN A 417 6.67 8.00 -19.43
CA GLN A 417 5.34 8.32 -19.98
C GLN A 417 4.35 8.77 -18.89
N VAL A 418 4.61 8.38 -17.63
CA VAL A 418 3.78 8.72 -16.47
C VAL A 418 4.51 9.72 -15.59
N TYR A 419 5.77 9.45 -15.27
CA TYR A 419 6.57 10.36 -14.47
C TYR A 419 6.88 11.64 -15.23
N ASN A 420 6.61 12.78 -14.60
CA ASN A 420 6.83 14.08 -15.21
C ASN A 420 7.33 15.11 -14.18
N ARG A 421 8.01 16.15 -14.66
CA ARG A 421 8.62 17.19 -13.82
C ARG A 421 7.63 17.95 -12.92
N LYS A 422 6.35 18.01 -13.29
CA LYS A 422 5.36 18.79 -12.55
C LYS A 422 4.75 17.98 -11.41
N ASP A 423 4.28 16.77 -11.70
CA ASP A 423 3.48 15.98 -10.76
C ASP A 423 4.32 14.97 -9.97
N THR A 424 5.45 14.51 -10.51
CA THR A 424 6.37 13.54 -9.89
C THR A 424 7.84 13.96 -10.13
N PRO A 425 8.26 15.16 -9.68
CA PRO A 425 9.56 15.73 -10.04
C PRO A 425 10.74 14.83 -9.65
N TYR A 426 10.67 14.19 -8.49
CA TYR A 426 11.75 13.34 -7.98
C TYR A 426 11.88 12.04 -8.79
N GLU A 427 10.78 11.30 -8.97
CA GLU A 427 10.76 10.08 -9.76
C GLU A 427 11.16 10.34 -11.21
N TRP A 428 10.73 11.47 -11.76
CA TRP A 428 11.12 11.90 -13.10
C TRP A 428 12.62 12.15 -13.19
N ALA A 429 13.21 12.94 -12.28
CA ALA A 429 14.65 13.23 -12.30
C ALA A 429 15.51 11.98 -12.06
N LYS A 430 15.08 11.10 -11.15
CA LYS A 430 15.73 9.81 -10.89
C LYS A 430 15.71 8.91 -12.11
N THR A 431 14.56 8.80 -12.75
CA THR A 431 14.42 8.02 -13.99
C THR A 431 15.25 8.60 -15.13
N GLN A 432 15.27 9.93 -15.28
CA GLN A 432 16.11 10.61 -16.26
C GLN A 432 17.60 10.33 -16.03
N SER A 433 18.08 10.46 -14.80
CA SER A 433 19.50 10.19 -14.49
C SER A 433 19.88 8.74 -14.80
N ASN A 434 19.01 7.77 -14.49
CA ASN A 434 19.28 6.36 -14.77
C ASN A 434 19.16 6.01 -16.25
N LEU A 435 18.22 6.62 -16.97
CA LEU A 435 18.13 6.51 -18.43
C LEU A 435 19.39 7.08 -19.10
N GLY A 436 19.93 8.18 -18.57
CA GLY A 436 21.21 8.73 -19.02
C GLY A 436 22.36 7.74 -18.86
N ASN A 437 22.41 7.01 -17.74
CA ASN A 437 23.40 5.93 -17.55
C ASN A 437 23.21 4.80 -18.57
N ALA A 438 21.98 4.36 -18.83
CA ALA A 438 21.70 3.32 -19.82
C ALA A 438 22.14 3.73 -21.23
N TYR A 439 21.88 4.98 -21.64
CA TYR A 439 22.37 5.49 -22.92
C TYR A 439 23.90 5.61 -22.99
N LYS A 440 24.55 5.99 -21.88
CA LYS A 440 26.02 6.07 -21.80
C LYS A 440 26.67 4.70 -21.98
N ASP A 441 26.06 3.65 -21.45
CA ASP A 441 26.59 2.28 -21.45
C ASP A 441 26.27 1.50 -22.73
N CYS A 442 25.57 2.12 -23.69
CA CYS A 442 25.28 1.54 -25.01
C CYS A 442 26.56 1.45 -25.86
N LEU A 443 27.06 0.22 -26.03
CA LEU A 443 28.22 -0.08 -26.86
C LEU A 443 27.79 -0.27 -28.31
N LEU A 444 27.90 0.77 -29.14
CA LEU A 444 27.79 0.63 -30.58
C LEU A 444 28.95 1.36 -31.25
N ASP A 445 29.36 0.87 -32.43
CA ASP A 445 30.30 1.53 -33.35
C ASP A 445 29.85 2.95 -33.77
N ASN A 446 28.67 3.39 -33.31
CA ASN A 446 28.14 4.74 -33.42
C ASN A 446 27.50 5.21 -32.10
N CYS A 447 28.28 5.29 -31.01
CA CYS A 447 27.83 5.71 -29.67
C CYS A 447 27.44 7.19 -29.56
N HIS A 448 27.74 8.01 -30.58
CA HIS A 448 27.56 9.46 -30.49
C HIS A 448 26.09 9.91 -30.27
N PRO A 449 25.06 9.35 -30.95
CA PRO A 449 23.67 9.74 -30.71
C PRO A 449 23.19 9.40 -29.30
N TYR A 450 23.54 8.22 -28.79
CA TYR A 450 23.16 7.81 -27.43
C TYR A 450 23.84 8.66 -26.36
N LEU A 451 25.11 9.03 -26.53
CA LEU A 451 25.78 9.96 -25.62
C LEU A 451 25.13 11.35 -25.61
N GLN A 452 24.57 11.81 -26.73
CA GLN A 452 23.79 13.06 -26.75
C GLN A 452 22.48 12.92 -25.97
N GLN A 453 21.78 11.79 -26.13
CA GLN A 453 20.59 11.50 -25.33
C GLN A 453 20.92 11.40 -23.83
N ALA A 454 22.07 10.80 -23.46
CA ALA A 454 22.54 10.77 -22.08
C ALA A 454 22.73 12.18 -21.50
N VAL A 455 23.39 13.07 -22.26
CA VAL A 455 23.55 14.49 -21.89
C VAL A 455 22.21 15.18 -21.69
N GLU A 456 21.22 14.95 -22.56
CA GLU A 456 19.87 15.50 -22.44
C GLU A 456 19.17 15.01 -21.17
N CYS A 457 19.27 13.72 -20.87
CA CYS A 457 18.69 13.10 -19.68
C CYS A 457 19.31 13.66 -18.38
N TYR A 458 20.64 13.75 -18.30
CA TYR A 458 21.30 14.32 -17.12
C TYR A 458 20.95 15.80 -16.92
N ARG A 459 20.91 16.59 -18.01
CA ARG A 459 20.46 17.99 -17.94
C ARG A 459 19.02 18.10 -17.48
N ALA A 460 18.15 17.19 -17.91
CA ALA A 460 16.77 17.12 -17.46
C ALA A 460 16.69 16.83 -15.95
N ALA A 461 17.44 15.85 -15.45
CA ALA A 461 17.51 15.54 -14.02
C ALA A 461 18.00 16.73 -13.17
N LEU A 462 19.00 17.48 -13.65
CA LEU A 462 19.54 18.69 -13.00
C LEU A 462 18.57 19.89 -13.00
N LEU A 463 17.39 19.79 -13.62
CA LEU A 463 16.31 20.78 -13.43
C LEU A 463 15.57 20.59 -12.09
N VAL A 464 15.73 19.44 -11.45
CA VAL A 464 15.09 19.09 -10.17
C VAL A 464 16.15 18.90 -9.09
N TYR A 465 17.19 18.11 -9.37
CA TYR A 465 18.34 18.00 -8.47
C TYR A 465 19.07 19.33 -8.42
N ALA A 466 19.21 19.88 -7.23
CA ALA A 466 19.80 21.18 -7.00
C ALA A 466 20.89 21.07 -5.93
N ARG A 467 21.83 22.01 -5.92
CA ARG A 467 22.86 22.03 -4.88
C ARG A 467 22.28 22.34 -3.50
N GLU A 468 21.17 23.06 -3.45
CA GLU A 468 20.53 23.44 -2.19
C GLU A 468 19.70 22.28 -1.62
N ASN A 469 19.24 21.35 -2.47
CA ASN A 469 18.38 20.22 -2.12
C ASN A 469 18.71 19.01 -3.02
N MET A 470 19.02 17.85 -2.44
CA MET A 470 19.50 16.64 -3.16
C MET A 470 20.94 16.77 -3.66
N GLN A 471 21.85 17.14 -2.74
CA GLN A 471 23.27 17.43 -3.03
C GLN A 471 24.01 16.22 -3.61
N ASP A 472 23.74 15.03 -3.09
CA ASP A 472 24.41 13.80 -3.51
C ASP A 472 23.97 13.38 -4.91
N GLU A 473 22.66 13.45 -5.19
CA GLU A 473 22.11 13.18 -6.51
C GLU A 473 22.61 14.20 -7.53
N TRP A 474 22.61 15.50 -7.17
CA TRP A 474 23.13 16.56 -8.02
C TRP A 474 24.60 16.33 -8.39
N ALA A 475 25.46 16.05 -7.39
CA ALA A 475 26.89 15.83 -7.63
C ALA A 475 27.16 14.58 -8.47
N THR A 476 26.40 13.51 -8.22
CA THR A 476 26.48 12.27 -9.01
C THR A 476 26.05 12.50 -10.46
N THR A 477 24.93 13.19 -10.68
CA THR A 477 24.47 13.53 -12.03
C THR A 477 25.45 14.47 -12.75
N GLN A 478 26.07 15.43 -12.05
CA GLN A 478 27.13 16.27 -12.61
C GLN A 478 28.36 15.46 -13.04
N GLY A 479 28.83 14.53 -12.20
CA GLY A 479 29.94 13.64 -12.56
C GLY A 479 29.63 12.80 -13.80
N ASN A 480 28.43 12.22 -13.87
CA ASN A 480 27.97 11.45 -15.03
C ASN A 480 27.85 12.30 -16.30
N LEU A 481 27.33 13.54 -16.18
CA LEU A 481 27.28 14.50 -17.28
C LEU A 481 28.69 14.88 -17.77
N GLY A 482 29.62 15.07 -16.83
CA GLY A 482 31.03 15.31 -17.13
C GLY A 482 31.67 14.17 -17.91
N GLN A 483 31.41 12.93 -17.49
CA GLN A 483 31.89 11.73 -18.18
C GLN A 483 31.31 11.61 -19.61
N ALA A 484 30.02 11.91 -19.79
CA ALA A 484 29.39 11.90 -21.11
C ALA A 484 30.00 12.95 -22.04
N TYR A 485 30.27 14.16 -21.55
CA TYR A 485 30.97 15.19 -22.32
C TYR A 485 32.40 14.81 -22.67
N TRP A 486 33.15 14.24 -21.72
CA TRP A 486 34.52 13.80 -21.98
C TRP A 486 34.55 12.71 -23.07
N THR A 487 33.65 11.73 -23.01
CA THR A 487 33.57 10.69 -24.04
C THR A 487 33.20 11.26 -25.42
N LEU A 488 32.27 12.24 -25.48
CA LEU A 488 31.93 12.96 -26.71
C LEU A 488 33.10 13.79 -27.29
N ALA A 489 34.11 14.12 -26.47
CA ALA A 489 35.25 14.93 -26.89
C ALA A 489 36.33 14.16 -27.65
N ARG A 490 36.28 12.82 -27.69
CA ARG A 490 37.31 11.93 -28.28
C ARG A 490 37.55 12.13 -29.79
N THR A 491 36.71 12.91 -30.48
CA THR A 491 36.84 13.25 -31.92
C THR A 491 37.03 14.76 -32.18
N GLU A 492 37.78 15.43 -31.29
CA GLU A 492 38.20 16.85 -31.36
C GLU A 492 37.07 17.89 -31.18
N ARG A 493 36.50 17.95 -29.97
CA ARG A 493 35.62 19.05 -29.56
C ARG A 493 36.02 19.62 -28.21
N GLN A 494 36.94 20.58 -28.25
CA GLN A 494 37.45 21.30 -27.07
C GLN A 494 36.33 21.92 -26.20
N ASP A 495 35.20 22.32 -26.80
CA ASP A 495 34.02 22.81 -26.05
C ASP A 495 33.42 21.75 -25.12
N TYR A 496 33.48 20.47 -25.50
CA TYR A 496 33.01 19.39 -24.63
C TYR A 496 33.98 19.12 -23.48
N LEU A 497 35.29 19.27 -23.69
CA LEU A 497 36.28 19.17 -22.60
C LEU A 497 36.06 20.28 -21.55
N GLU A 498 35.85 21.52 -21.97
CA GLU A 498 35.54 22.63 -21.06
C GLU A 498 34.26 22.37 -20.25
N ARG A 499 33.22 21.82 -20.90
CA ARG A 499 31.98 21.43 -20.21
C ARG A 499 32.19 20.26 -19.25
N ALA A 500 32.98 19.26 -19.65
CA ALA A 500 33.31 18.13 -18.80
C ALA A 500 34.04 18.59 -17.53
N ILE A 501 35.06 19.44 -17.70
CA ILE A 501 35.82 20.05 -16.60
C ILE A 501 34.87 20.78 -15.64
N ALA A 502 34.00 21.64 -16.15
CA ALA A 502 33.05 22.38 -15.32
C ALA A 502 32.13 21.44 -14.53
N CYS A 503 31.60 20.38 -15.15
CA CYS A 503 30.72 19.42 -14.47
C CYS A 503 31.46 18.65 -13.37
N PHE A 504 32.70 18.21 -13.62
CA PHE A 504 33.51 17.55 -12.59
C PHE A 504 33.90 18.50 -11.45
N GLU A 505 34.27 19.75 -11.75
CA GLU A 505 34.55 20.76 -10.73
C GLU A 505 33.34 21.00 -9.83
N GLU A 506 32.13 21.06 -10.41
CA GLU A 506 30.87 21.18 -9.65
C GLU A 506 30.60 19.93 -8.78
N ALA A 507 30.74 18.72 -9.32
CA ALA A 507 30.56 17.47 -8.55
C ALA A 507 31.52 17.39 -7.35
N LEU A 508 32.78 17.78 -7.55
CA LEU A 508 33.86 17.74 -6.56
C LEU A 508 33.78 18.85 -5.49
N GLN A 509 32.80 19.78 -5.59
CA GLN A 509 32.49 20.70 -4.49
C GLN A 509 31.68 20.03 -3.37
N ILE A 510 30.99 18.93 -3.69
CA ILE A 510 30.16 18.16 -2.74
C ILE A 510 30.84 16.83 -2.42
N GLN A 511 31.28 16.10 -3.44
CA GLN A 511 31.99 14.85 -3.27
C GLN A 511 33.37 15.14 -2.69
N THR A 512 33.73 14.43 -1.63
CA THR A 512 35.03 14.56 -0.98
C THR A 512 35.69 13.20 -0.84
N ARG A 513 37.00 13.21 -0.58
CA ARG A 513 37.73 11.96 -0.33
C ARG A 513 37.21 11.26 0.93
N GLU A 514 36.68 12.01 1.89
CA GLU A 514 36.22 11.50 3.17
C GLU A 514 34.81 10.91 3.08
N THR A 515 33.91 11.54 2.31
CA THR A 515 32.50 11.15 2.25
C THR A 515 32.17 10.18 1.12
N THR A 516 32.81 10.33 -0.05
CA THR A 516 32.55 9.53 -1.26
C THR A 516 33.88 9.20 -1.96
N PRO A 517 34.76 8.41 -1.32
CA PRO A 517 36.16 8.24 -1.76
C PRO A 517 36.31 7.68 -3.16
N LEU A 518 35.41 6.78 -3.58
CA LEU A 518 35.47 6.11 -4.88
C LEU A 518 35.03 7.04 -6.01
N GLU A 519 33.84 7.63 -5.88
CA GLU A 519 33.29 8.57 -6.87
C GLU A 519 34.18 9.80 -7.00
N TRP A 520 34.71 10.30 -5.87
CA TRP A 520 35.66 11.40 -5.86
C TRP A 520 36.95 11.04 -6.64
N ALA A 521 37.50 9.84 -6.42
CA ALA A 521 38.71 9.40 -7.13
C ALA A 521 38.45 9.23 -8.64
N GLN A 522 37.30 8.68 -9.02
CA GLN A 522 36.88 8.53 -10.42
C GLN A 522 36.73 9.90 -11.10
N ASN A 523 35.97 10.82 -10.49
CA ASN A 523 35.78 12.16 -11.03
C ASN A 523 37.09 12.96 -11.08
N LYS A 524 37.97 12.82 -10.08
CA LYS A 524 39.32 13.41 -10.12
C LYS A 524 40.16 12.84 -11.26
N HIS A 525 40.16 11.52 -11.44
CA HIS A 525 40.93 10.89 -12.51
C HIS A 525 40.45 11.35 -13.89
N THR A 526 39.13 11.32 -14.16
CA THR A 526 38.58 11.76 -15.45
C THR A 526 38.70 13.27 -15.66
N LEU A 527 38.62 14.08 -14.60
CA LEU A 527 38.96 15.50 -14.67
C LEU A 527 40.42 15.72 -15.10
N GLY A 528 41.34 14.90 -14.58
CA GLY A 528 42.74 14.92 -14.99
C GLY A 528 42.92 14.61 -16.49
N LEU A 529 42.22 13.57 -16.98
CA LEU A 529 42.20 13.22 -18.41
C LEU A 529 41.67 14.39 -19.25
N ALA A 530 40.56 15.00 -18.83
CA ALA A 530 39.96 16.13 -19.53
C ALA A 530 40.90 17.35 -19.61
N TYR A 531 41.66 17.66 -18.54
CA TYR A 531 42.71 18.70 -18.61
C TYR A 531 43.87 18.32 -19.53
N ALA A 532 44.30 17.06 -19.50
CA ALA A 532 45.41 16.60 -20.34
C ALA A 532 45.07 16.70 -21.84
N ASP A 533 43.82 16.42 -22.20
CA ASP A 533 43.31 16.51 -23.57
C ASP A 533 42.94 17.94 -24.01
N LEU A 534 42.86 18.90 -23.08
CA LEU A 534 42.49 20.29 -23.34
C LEU A 534 43.69 21.06 -23.95
N ALA A 535 43.64 21.24 -25.26
CA ALA A 535 44.63 21.99 -26.03
C ALA A 535 44.42 23.51 -25.99
N ARG A 536 43.22 23.98 -25.60
CA ARG A 536 42.94 25.41 -25.44
C ARG A 536 43.58 25.98 -24.16
N GLY A 537 44.08 27.20 -24.26
CA GLY A 537 44.71 27.92 -23.15
C GLY A 537 46.18 27.58 -22.97
N ASP A 538 46.69 27.71 -21.75
CA ASP A 538 48.05 27.33 -21.40
C ASP A 538 48.12 25.80 -21.19
N GLN A 539 48.63 25.10 -22.21
CA GLN A 539 48.77 23.65 -22.18
C GLN A 539 49.66 23.18 -21.02
N GLN A 540 50.71 23.93 -20.66
CA GLN A 540 51.56 23.56 -19.54
C GLN A 540 50.80 23.65 -18.22
N HIS A 541 49.99 24.69 -18.05
CA HIS A 541 49.11 24.83 -16.89
C HIS A 541 48.05 23.72 -16.85
N ASN A 542 47.44 23.36 -17.97
CA ASN A 542 46.47 22.28 -18.05
C ASN A 542 47.09 20.93 -17.63
N ILE A 543 48.30 20.60 -18.11
CA ILE A 543 49.01 19.37 -17.73
C ILE A 543 49.39 19.39 -16.24
N GLN A 544 49.72 20.56 -15.65
CA GLN A 544 49.93 20.67 -14.19
C GLN A 544 48.65 20.39 -13.40
N ARG A 545 47.49 20.91 -13.85
CA ARG A 545 46.19 20.60 -13.24
C ARG A 545 45.85 19.11 -13.37
N ALA A 546 46.15 18.50 -14.52
CA ALA A 546 45.98 17.07 -14.75
C ALA A 546 46.78 16.23 -13.74
N LEU A 547 48.08 16.55 -13.57
CA LEU A 547 48.95 15.87 -12.60
C LEU A 547 48.41 15.97 -11.16
N ALA A 548 47.98 17.15 -10.74
CA ALA A 548 47.40 17.33 -9.41
C ALA A 548 46.14 16.46 -9.22
N CYS A 549 45.31 16.33 -10.25
CA CYS A 549 44.12 15.49 -10.22
C CYS A 549 44.47 13.99 -10.17
N TYR A 550 45.46 13.55 -10.95
CA TYR A 550 45.93 12.17 -10.94
C TYR A 550 46.58 11.79 -9.61
N GLU A 551 47.42 12.63 -9.03
CA GLU A 551 48.06 12.37 -7.74
C GLU A 551 47.01 12.26 -6.61
N ALA A 552 45.98 13.10 -6.66
CA ALA A 552 44.83 13.02 -5.77
C ALA A 552 44.04 11.70 -5.93
N ALA A 553 43.70 11.32 -7.17
CA ALA A 553 43.00 10.07 -7.46
C ALA A 553 43.83 8.84 -7.07
N LEU A 554 45.13 8.84 -7.36
CA LEU A 554 46.08 7.78 -6.99
C LEU A 554 46.08 7.54 -5.48
N ALA A 555 46.18 8.61 -4.69
CA ALA A 555 46.18 8.51 -3.23
C ALA A 555 44.87 7.89 -2.70
N ALA A 556 43.73 8.23 -3.32
CA ALA A 556 42.43 7.65 -2.96
C ALA A 556 42.32 6.17 -3.36
N TYR A 557 42.69 5.80 -4.59
CA TYR A 557 42.69 4.40 -5.03
C TYR A 557 43.64 3.51 -4.24
N GLN A 558 44.78 4.04 -3.78
CA GLN A 558 45.68 3.34 -2.87
C GLN A 558 45.02 3.09 -1.51
N SER A 559 44.32 4.09 -0.93
CA SER A 559 43.57 3.89 0.32
C SER A 559 42.38 2.94 0.18
N LEU A 560 41.82 2.82 -1.03
CA LEU A 560 40.74 1.89 -1.35
C LEU A 560 41.23 0.49 -1.77
N HIS A 561 42.55 0.26 -1.81
CA HIS A 561 43.16 -1.00 -2.24
C HIS A 561 42.73 -1.45 -3.66
N MET A 562 42.72 -0.51 -4.62
CA MET A 562 42.32 -0.76 -6.01
C MET A 562 43.52 -0.82 -6.98
N PRO A 563 44.24 -1.96 -7.10
CA PRO A 563 45.53 -2.03 -7.79
C PRO A 563 45.46 -1.79 -9.31
N ALA A 564 44.35 -2.13 -9.95
CA ALA A 564 44.16 -1.91 -11.39
C ALA A 564 44.08 -0.40 -11.69
N GLN A 565 43.27 0.32 -10.92
CA GLN A 565 43.12 1.77 -11.01
C GLN A 565 44.42 2.49 -10.64
N VAL A 566 45.12 2.04 -9.58
CA VAL A 566 46.45 2.56 -9.21
C VAL A 566 47.42 2.48 -10.39
N SER A 567 47.48 1.34 -11.08
CA SER A 567 48.40 1.14 -12.21
C SER A 567 48.04 2.04 -13.41
N LEU A 568 46.74 2.20 -13.70
CA LEU A 568 46.26 3.10 -14.76
C LEU A 568 46.64 4.55 -14.47
N VAL A 569 46.35 5.06 -13.27
CA VAL A 569 46.66 6.46 -12.91
C VAL A 569 48.16 6.71 -12.87
N GLN A 570 48.98 5.73 -12.45
CA GLN A 570 50.44 5.84 -12.51
C GLN A 570 50.94 6.02 -13.95
N HIS A 571 50.37 5.28 -14.90
CA HIS A 571 50.70 5.43 -16.32
C HIS A 571 50.36 6.84 -16.82
N ASP A 572 49.18 7.37 -16.47
CA ASP A 572 48.75 8.71 -16.88
C ASP A 572 49.64 9.82 -16.27
N ILE A 573 50.11 9.63 -15.02
CA ILE A 573 51.09 10.53 -14.37
C ILE A 573 52.41 10.53 -15.13
N GLU A 574 52.93 9.36 -15.50
CA GLU A 574 54.18 9.25 -16.26
C GLU A 574 54.08 9.93 -17.62
N GLN A 575 52.97 9.70 -18.34
CA GLN A 575 52.70 10.38 -19.62
C GLN A 575 52.65 11.90 -19.46
N ALA A 576 51.90 12.40 -18.47
CA ALA A 576 51.78 13.84 -18.22
C ALA A 576 53.12 14.48 -17.83
N ARG A 577 53.94 13.83 -16.98
CA ARG A 577 55.28 14.31 -16.62
C ARG A 577 56.21 14.40 -17.82
N HIS A 578 56.14 13.42 -18.71
CA HIS A 578 56.93 13.40 -19.94
C HIS A 578 56.48 14.47 -20.95
N SER A 579 55.19 14.75 -21.06
CA SER A 579 54.69 15.88 -21.87
C SER A 579 55.18 17.23 -21.35
N LEU A 580 55.25 17.40 -20.02
CA LEU A 580 55.70 18.63 -19.37
C LEU A 580 57.22 18.86 -19.53
N SER A 581 58.02 17.80 -19.54
CA SER A 581 59.47 17.90 -19.78
C SER A 581 59.81 18.20 -21.25
N ARG A 582 58.98 17.76 -22.21
CA ARG A 582 59.13 18.10 -23.63
C ARG A 582 58.72 19.53 -23.98
N GLY A 583 57.80 20.14 -23.23
CA GLY A 583 57.40 21.53 -23.45
C GLY A 583 58.39 22.59 -22.92
N LEU A 584 59.34 22.18 -22.07
CA LEU A 584 60.39 23.03 -21.50
C LEU A 584 61.73 22.98 -22.27
N ALA A 585 61.84 22.08 -23.26
CA ALA A 585 62.99 21.92 -24.16
C ALA A 585 62.67 22.56 -25.52
#